data_AF-A0A497A6B5-F1
#
_entry.id   AF-A0A497A6B5-F1
#
_cell.length_a   1.000
_cell.length_b   1.000
_cell.length_c   1.000
_cell.angle_alpha   90.00
_cell.angle_beta   90.00
_cell.angle_gamma   90.00
#
_symmetry.space_group_name_H-M   'P 1'
#
loop_
_entity.id
_entity.type
_entity.pdbx_description
1 polymer ?
#
loop_
_entity_poly.entity_id
_entity_poly.type
_entity_poly.pdbx_seq_one_letter_code
_entity_poly.pdbx_strand_id
1 'polypeptide(L)'
;MTEIERLREQLKRLRLHTMASIFEEEAAKASKSQMSYTAFLTRLVDEEMVSKTDRSINARIAKARFPAIKTLESFDFSFPSSLSAATIKELAELGFIDHAYNILFVGPAGTGKSHLSIALGLKACSQRKRVLFTSAMSLLDQMVAAVVSHTLGKMLEAPGRLDLLIVDELGYMPIDNQRGNLFFQLVSRRYEKGSIILSTNKPFDRWGEMFGDDVIASAILDQLLHHCHIISTNGPSYRIKDKLEKVRKGD
;
A
#
# COMPACT_ATOMS: atom_id res chain seq x y z
N MET A 1 27.65 -38.09 -8.59
CA MET A 1 27.06 -36.77 -8.82
C MET A 1 27.62 -36.21 -10.11
N THR A 2 26.79 -36.02 -11.12
CA THR A 2 27.20 -35.42 -12.40
C THR A 2 27.54 -33.94 -12.23
N GLU A 3 28.29 -33.36 -13.17
CA GLU A 3 28.59 -31.92 -13.16
C GLU A 3 27.31 -31.07 -13.17
N ILE A 4 26.30 -31.53 -13.89
CA ILE A 4 24.97 -30.94 -13.98
C ILE A 4 24.24 -30.98 -12.63
N GLU A 5 24.25 -32.13 -11.94
CA GLU A 5 23.65 -32.26 -10.61
C GLU A 5 24.34 -31.35 -9.59
N ARG A 6 25.68 -31.28 -9.63
CA ARG A 6 26.48 -30.41 -8.78
C ARG A 6 26.10 -28.94 -8.99
N LEU A 7 26.04 -28.48 -10.24
CA LEU A 7 25.69 -27.10 -10.57
C LEU A 7 24.27 -26.78 -10.10
N ARG A 8 23.30 -27.67 -10.34
CA ARG A 8 21.92 -27.50 -9.88
C ARG A 8 21.84 -27.35 -8.35
N GLU A 9 22.56 -28.16 -7.59
CA GLU A 9 22.58 -28.08 -6.13
C GLU A 9 23.21 -26.77 -5.64
N GLN A 10 24.30 -26.34 -6.26
CA GLN A 10 24.95 -25.06 -5.98
C GLN A 10 24.02 -23.87 -6.27
N LEU A 11 23.33 -23.86 -7.41
CA LEU A 11 22.35 -22.84 -7.76
C LEU A 11 21.20 -22.77 -6.75
N LYS A 12 20.66 -23.93 -6.33
CA LYS A 12 19.63 -23.98 -5.27
C LYS A 12 20.14 -23.44 -3.93
N ARG A 13 21.37 -23.79 -3.55
CA ARG A 13 22.00 -23.29 -2.31
C ARG A 13 22.20 -21.77 -2.32
N LEU A 14 22.51 -21.20 -3.47
CA LEU A 14 22.60 -19.74 -3.69
C LEU A 14 21.22 -19.06 -3.86
N ARG A 15 20.11 -19.82 -3.75
CA ARG A 15 18.75 -19.34 -3.99
C ARG A 15 18.55 -18.77 -5.41
N LEU A 16 19.20 -19.39 -6.39
CA LEU A 16 19.06 -19.11 -7.84
C LEU A 16 18.11 -20.15 -8.45
N HIS A 17 16.85 -20.14 -7.98
CA HIS A 17 15.90 -21.21 -8.24
C HIS A 17 15.47 -21.30 -9.70
N THR A 18 15.37 -20.15 -10.39
CA THR A 18 14.98 -20.08 -11.80
C THR A 18 16.15 -20.54 -12.68
N MET A 19 17.38 -20.09 -12.40
CA MET A 19 18.57 -20.62 -13.08
C MET A 19 18.65 -22.13 -12.92
N ALA A 20 18.43 -22.65 -11.71
CA ALA A 20 18.49 -24.09 -11.43
C ALA A 20 17.45 -24.92 -12.21
N SER A 21 16.34 -24.30 -12.65
CA SER A 21 15.33 -24.99 -13.46
C SER A 21 15.58 -24.87 -14.96
N ILE A 22 16.14 -23.75 -15.44
CA ILE A 22 16.25 -23.47 -16.89
C ILE A 22 17.64 -23.69 -17.48
N PHE A 23 18.72 -23.81 -16.67
CA PHE A 23 20.10 -23.77 -17.18
C PHE A 23 20.42 -24.88 -18.19
N GLU A 24 19.87 -26.08 -18.04
CA GLU A 24 20.11 -27.18 -18.98
C GLU A 24 19.48 -26.92 -20.35
N GLU A 25 18.24 -26.43 -20.35
CA GLU A 25 17.51 -26.10 -21.58
C GLU A 25 18.20 -24.93 -22.32
N GLU A 26 18.59 -23.90 -21.57
CA GLU A 26 19.30 -22.75 -22.13
C GLU A 26 20.72 -23.11 -22.60
N ALA A 27 21.41 -24.05 -21.94
CA ALA A 27 22.70 -24.55 -22.43
C ALA A 27 22.56 -25.30 -23.76
N ALA A 28 21.50 -26.10 -23.91
CA ALA A 28 21.19 -26.78 -25.17
C ALA A 28 20.85 -25.78 -26.30
N LYS A 29 20.11 -24.70 -25.98
CA LYS A 29 19.84 -23.61 -26.94
C LYS A 29 21.10 -22.85 -27.33
N ALA A 30 21.96 -22.53 -26.36
CA ALA A 30 23.21 -21.81 -26.59
C ALA A 30 24.15 -22.60 -27.52
N SER A 31 24.25 -23.92 -27.31
CA SER A 31 25.01 -24.82 -28.18
C SER A 31 24.51 -24.81 -29.63
N LYS A 32 23.18 -24.89 -29.84
CA LYS A 32 22.58 -24.87 -31.18
C LYS A 32 22.69 -23.52 -31.89
N SER A 33 22.65 -22.43 -31.14
CA SER A 33 22.64 -21.06 -31.67
C SER A 33 24.01 -20.39 -31.72
N GLN A 34 25.08 -21.12 -31.39
CA GLN A 34 26.45 -20.58 -31.28
C GLN A 34 26.52 -19.31 -30.41
N MET A 35 25.74 -19.29 -29.33
CA MET A 35 25.70 -18.18 -28.40
C MET A 35 27.04 -18.07 -27.65
N SER A 36 27.54 -16.84 -27.46
CA SER A 36 28.74 -16.64 -26.64
C SER A 36 28.48 -17.06 -25.19
N TYR A 37 29.53 -17.48 -24.49
CA TYR A 37 29.41 -17.84 -23.06
C TYR A 37 28.88 -16.67 -22.22
N THR A 38 29.25 -15.44 -22.56
CA THR A 38 28.74 -14.24 -21.91
C THR A 38 27.25 -14.06 -22.14
N ALA A 39 26.76 -14.18 -23.38
CA ALA A 39 25.34 -14.04 -23.69
C ALA A 39 24.50 -15.13 -23.01
N PHE A 40 25.00 -16.37 -22.94
CA PHE A 40 24.36 -17.46 -22.20
C PHE A 40 24.22 -17.15 -20.71
N LEU A 41 25.31 -16.74 -20.06
CA LEU A 41 25.30 -16.38 -18.64
C LEU A 41 24.39 -15.18 -18.36
N THR A 42 24.44 -14.14 -19.21
CA THR A 42 23.57 -12.96 -19.10
C THR A 42 22.10 -13.38 -19.13
N ARG A 43 21.69 -14.22 -20.08
CA ARG A 43 20.30 -14.68 -20.18
C ARG A 43 19.83 -15.42 -18.92
N LEU A 44 20.65 -16.31 -18.36
CA LEU A 44 20.30 -17.00 -17.12
C LEU A 44 20.15 -16.05 -15.93
N VAL A 45 21.06 -15.07 -15.83
CA VAL A 45 21.03 -14.08 -14.75
C VAL A 45 19.81 -13.16 -14.91
N ASP A 46 19.49 -12.74 -16.13
CA ASP A 46 18.32 -11.88 -16.41
C ASP A 46 17.02 -12.56 -15.98
N GLU A 47 16.80 -13.82 -16.37
CA GLU A 47 15.61 -14.60 -15.97
C GLU A 47 15.50 -14.77 -14.45
N GLU A 48 16.63 -15.00 -13.76
CA GLU A 48 16.65 -15.07 -12.31
C GLU A 48 16.36 -13.71 -11.66
N MET A 49 16.89 -12.63 -12.23
CA MET A 49 16.67 -11.27 -11.74
C MET A 49 15.21 -10.85 -11.87
N VAL A 50 14.57 -11.16 -13.00
CA VAL A 50 13.12 -10.97 -13.20
C VAL A 50 12.35 -11.75 -12.15
N SER A 51 12.59 -13.06 -12.05
CA SER A 51 11.87 -13.91 -11.11
C SER A 51 12.08 -13.53 -9.64
N LYS A 52 13.30 -13.14 -9.24
CA LYS A 52 13.58 -12.61 -7.90
C LYS A 52 12.86 -11.30 -7.64
N THR A 53 12.81 -10.41 -8.63
CA THR A 53 12.09 -9.14 -8.52
C THR A 53 10.60 -9.39 -8.31
N ASP A 54 9.98 -10.26 -9.11
CA ASP A 54 8.56 -10.61 -8.99
C ASP A 54 8.24 -11.25 -7.64
N ARG A 55 9.04 -12.24 -7.20
CA ARG A 55 8.87 -12.85 -5.87
C ARG A 55 8.96 -11.82 -4.75
N SER A 56 9.89 -10.88 -4.87
CA SER A 56 10.13 -9.81 -3.90
C SER A 56 8.96 -8.81 -3.83
N ILE A 57 8.37 -8.47 -4.99
CA ILE A 57 7.19 -7.60 -5.09
C ILE A 57 5.95 -8.32 -4.55
N ASN A 58 5.69 -9.54 -4.99
CA ASN A 58 4.55 -10.34 -4.57
C ASN A 58 4.55 -10.60 -3.05
N ALA A 59 5.73 -10.85 -2.47
CA ALA A 59 5.88 -10.97 -1.03
C ALA A 59 5.52 -9.68 -0.27
N ARG A 60 5.82 -8.50 -0.84
CA ARG A 60 5.43 -7.20 -0.25
C ARG A 60 3.93 -6.95 -0.38
N ILE A 61 3.35 -7.21 -1.55
CA ILE A 61 1.90 -7.10 -1.78
C ILE A 61 1.14 -7.99 -0.78
N ALA A 62 1.58 -9.24 -0.60
CA ALA A 62 0.99 -10.15 0.38
C ALA A 62 1.12 -9.63 1.82
N LYS A 63 2.28 -9.08 2.20
CA LYS A 63 2.49 -8.48 3.53
C LYS A 63 1.72 -7.18 3.75
N ALA A 64 1.37 -6.46 2.69
CA ALA A 64 0.61 -5.23 2.78
C ALA A 64 -0.87 -5.44 3.13
N ARG A 65 -1.39 -6.67 3.00
CA ARG A 65 -2.77 -7.04 3.41
C ARG A 65 -3.87 -6.19 2.75
N PHE A 66 -3.70 -5.83 1.48
CA PHE A 66 -4.76 -5.16 0.74
C PHE A 66 -6.02 -6.04 0.67
N PRO A 67 -7.23 -5.47 0.85
CA PRO A 67 -8.48 -6.23 0.81
C PRO A 67 -8.84 -6.68 -0.61
N ALA A 68 -8.31 -6.00 -1.62
CA ALA A 68 -8.45 -6.33 -3.04
C ALA A 68 -7.28 -5.75 -3.83
N ILE A 69 -7.04 -6.25 -5.04
CA ILE A 69 -6.12 -5.64 -5.99
C ILE A 69 -6.88 -4.59 -6.80
N LYS A 70 -6.49 -3.32 -6.65
CA LYS A 70 -7.08 -2.16 -7.34
C LYS A 70 -5.95 -1.32 -7.89
N THR A 71 -5.85 -1.19 -9.21
CA THR A 71 -4.75 -0.47 -9.87
C THR A 71 -5.21 0.89 -10.37
N LEU A 72 -4.27 1.80 -10.67
CA LEU A 72 -4.60 3.12 -11.20
C LEU A 72 -5.19 3.02 -12.61
N GLU A 73 -4.76 2.04 -13.40
CA GLU A 73 -5.24 1.80 -14.77
C GLU A 73 -6.71 1.35 -14.79
N SER A 74 -7.16 0.68 -13.72
CA SER A 74 -8.57 0.29 -13.54
C SER A 74 -9.44 1.38 -12.90
N PHE A 75 -8.88 2.54 -12.57
CA PHE A 75 -9.62 3.64 -12.00
C PHE A 75 -10.24 4.51 -13.09
N ASP A 76 -11.55 4.71 -13.04
CA ASP A 76 -12.28 5.58 -13.96
C ASP A 76 -12.15 7.05 -13.52
N PHE A 77 -11.20 7.78 -14.09
CA PHE A 77 -11.01 9.21 -13.81
C PHE A 77 -12.14 10.10 -14.36
N SER A 78 -13.07 9.58 -15.17
CA SER A 78 -14.28 10.33 -15.53
C SER A 78 -15.27 10.42 -14.36
N PHE A 79 -15.08 9.62 -13.30
CA PHE A 79 -15.96 9.56 -12.15
C PHE A 79 -15.18 9.31 -10.84
N PRO A 80 -15.09 10.29 -9.91
CA PRO A 80 -15.74 11.60 -9.93
C PRO A 80 -14.97 12.69 -10.70
N SER A 81 -15.71 13.62 -11.32
CA SER A 81 -15.15 14.75 -12.10
C SER A 81 -14.33 15.76 -11.28
N SER A 82 -14.38 15.68 -9.95
CA SER A 82 -13.64 16.56 -9.05
C SER A 82 -12.18 16.16 -8.85
N LEU A 83 -11.79 14.96 -9.28
CA LEU A 83 -10.45 14.43 -9.04
C LEU A 83 -9.50 14.77 -10.19
N SER A 84 -8.41 15.47 -9.89
CA SER A 84 -7.34 15.74 -10.86
C SER A 84 -6.55 14.46 -11.15
N ALA A 85 -6.71 13.91 -12.37
CA ALA A 85 -5.92 12.78 -12.83
C ALA A 85 -4.41 13.08 -12.86
N ALA A 86 -4.03 14.35 -13.11
CA ALA A 86 -2.63 14.78 -13.10
C ALA A 86 -2.02 14.65 -11.70
N THR A 87 -2.74 15.12 -10.68
CA THR A 87 -2.28 15.03 -9.28
C THR A 87 -2.16 13.58 -8.81
N ILE A 88 -3.09 12.70 -9.18
CA ILE A 88 -2.98 11.28 -8.83
C ILE A 88 -1.80 10.61 -9.53
N LYS A 89 -1.51 10.97 -10.78
CA LYS A 89 -0.34 10.46 -11.51
C LYS A 89 0.97 10.93 -10.87
N GLU A 90 1.06 12.19 -10.46
CA GLU A 90 2.20 12.72 -9.70
C GLU A 90 2.38 11.96 -8.38
N LEU A 91 1.31 11.75 -7.61
CA LEU A 91 1.37 10.95 -6.39
C LEU A 91 1.79 9.50 -6.65
N ALA A 92 1.50 8.95 -7.83
CA ALA A 92 1.92 7.61 -8.24
C ALA A 92 3.42 7.49 -8.54
N GLU A 93 4.14 8.62 -8.66
CA GLU A 93 5.61 8.64 -8.70
C GLU A 93 6.22 8.42 -7.31
N LEU A 94 5.40 8.53 -6.25
CA LEU A 94 5.73 8.25 -4.85
C LEU A 94 6.74 9.20 -4.21
N GLY A 95 7.01 10.36 -4.80
CA GLY A 95 7.88 11.39 -4.22
C GLY A 95 7.45 11.79 -2.81
N PHE A 96 6.14 11.77 -2.51
CA PHE A 96 5.62 12.02 -1.17
C PHE A 96 6.17 11.03 -0.11
N ILE A 97 6.45 9.77 -0.48
CA ILE A 97 7.00 8.78 0.45
C ILE A 97 8.41 9.16 0.88
N ASP A 98 9.22 9.64 -0.06
CA ASP A 98 10.62 9.99 0.19
C ASP A 98 10.75 11.26 1.05
N HIS A 99 9.76 12.16 0.99
CA HIS A 99 9.68 13.36 1.82
C HIS A 99 8.90 13.16 3.14
N ALA A 100 8.40 11.95 3.40
CA ALA A 100 7.52 11.63 4.54
C ALA A 100 6.22 12.46 4.59
N TYR A 101 5.65 12.80 3.43
CA TYR A 101 4.40 13.54 3.30
C TYR A 101 3.19 12.60 3.38
N ASN A 102 2.11 13.05 4.01
CA ASN A 102 0.88 12.28 4.11
C ASN A 102 -0.02 12.51 2.88
N ILE A 103 -0.98 11.61 2.67
CA ILE A 103 -2.09 11.81 1.74
C ILE A 103 -3.39 11.59 2.49
N LEU A 104 -4.25 12.60 2.51
CA LEU A 104 -5.56 12.50 3.13
C LEU A 104 -6.65 12.53 2.05
N PHE A 105 -7.31 11.39 1.85
CA PHE A 105 -8.49 11.28 1.01
C PHE A 105 -9.75 11.61 1.82
N VAL A 106 -10.48 12.65 1.42
CA VAL A 106 -11.67 13.12 2.15
C VAL A 106 -12.89 13.11 1.23
N GLY A 107 -14.00 12.55 1.70
CA GLY A 107 -15.28 12.67 0.98
C GLY A 107 -16.27 11.52 1.23
N PRO A 108 -17.46 11.56 0.61
CA PRO A 108 -18.54 10.60 0.83
C PRO A 108 -18.15 9.14 0.51
N ALA A 109 -18.91 8.17 1.00
CA ALA A 109 -18.68 6.76 0.71
C ALA A 109 -18.81 6.45 -0.80
N GLY A 110 -17.97 5.55 -1.31
CA GLY A 110 -18.08 5.06 -2.70
C GLY A 110 -17.49 5.98 -3.78
N THR A 111 -16.73 7.00 -3.40
CA THR A 111 -16.11 7.99 -4.31
C THR A 111 -14.69 7.63 -4.78
N GLY A 112 -14.18 6.44 -4.45
CA GLY A 112 -12.90 5.95 -4.95
C GLY A 112 -11.70 6.07 -4.00
N LYS A 113 -11.85 6.68 -2.81
CA LYS A 113 -10.77 6.86 -1.82
C LYS A 113 -9.97 5.58 -1.53
N SER A 114 -10.64 4.51 -1.09
CA SER A 114 -9.98 3.22 -0.80
C SER A 114 -9.31 2.61 -2.04
N HIS A 115 -9.88 2.79 -3.24
CA HIS A 115 -9.28 2.31 -4.48
C HIS A 115 -7.96 3.02 -4.75
N LEU A 116 -7.95 4.36 -4.65
CA LEU A 116 -6.74 5.17 -4.86
C LEU A 116 -5.67 4.84 -3.83
N SER A 117 -6.03 4.71 -2.55
CA SER A 117 -5.10 4.28 -1.49
C SER A 117 -4.45 2.93 -1.82
N ILE A 118 -5.25 1.93 -2.21
CA ILE A 118 -4.73 0.60 -2.58
C ILE A 118 -3.83 0.70 -3.82
N ALA A 119 -4.24 1.47 -4.84
CA ALA A 119 -3.49 1.60 -6.08
C ALA A 119 -2.12 2.25 -5.88
N LEU A 120 -2.05 3.31 -5.08
CA LEU A 120 -0.78 3.92 -4.66
C LEU A 120 0.06 2.95 -3.81
N GLY A 121 -0.58 2.19 -2.92
CA GLY A 121 0.08 1.16 -2.12
C GLY A 121 0.68 0.02 -2.97
N LEU A 122 -0.01 -0.41 -4.03
CA LEU A 122 0.51 -1.41 -4.98
C LEU A 122 1.70 -0.85 -5.76
N LYS A 123 1.63 0.43 -6.18
CA LYS A 123 2.75 1.11 -6.84
C LYS A 123 3.96 1.24 -5.92
N ALA A 124 3.74 1.51 -4.63
CA ALA A 124 4.80 1.49 -3.62
C ALA A 124 5.41 0.09 -3.44
N CYS A 125 4.58 -0.97 -3.43
CA CYS A 125 5.10 -2.33 -3.37
C CYS A 125 5.95 -2.69 -4.60
N SER A 126 5.58 -2.23 -5.81
CA SER A 126 6.36 -2.49 -7.02
C SER A 126 7.70 -1.75 -7.04
N GLN A 127 7.77 -0.58 -6.41
CA GLN A 127 9.04 0.11 -6.09
C GLN A 127 9.75 -0.43 -4.84
N ARG A 128 9.41 -1.65 -4.41
CA ARG A 128 10.03 -2.36 -3.27
C ARG A 128 9.90 -1.65 -1.91
N LYS A 129 8.98 -0.70 -1.76
CA LYS A 129 8.63 -0.07 -0.48
C LYS A 129 7.78 -1.01 0.37
N ARG A 130 7.90 -0.91 1.69
CA ARG A 130 7.16 -1.67 2.70
C ARG A 130 5.86 -0.94 3.02
N VAL A 131 4.75 -1.59 2.71
CA VAL A 131 3.40 -1.03 2.86
C VAL A 131 2.59 -1.90 3.83
N LEU A 132 1.68 -1.29 4.58
CA LEU A 132 0.61 -1.99 5.30
C LEU A 132 -0.71 -1.24 5.07
N PHE A 133 -1.75 -1.99 4.74
CA PHE A 133 -3.13 -1.54 4.69
C PHE A 133 -3.90 -2.08 5.88
N THR A 134 -4.69 -1.23 6.51
CA THR A 134 -5.60 -1.60 7.60
C THR A 134 -6.76 -0.62 7.68
N SER A 135 -7.91 -1.06 8.21
CA SER A 135 -8.97 -0.12 8.59
C SER A 135 -8.59 0.55 9.91
N ALA A 136 -9.05 1.79 10.11
CA ALA A 136 -8.83 2.54 11.34
C ALA A 136 -9.24 1.73 12.58
N MET A 137 -10.43 1.10 12.54
CA MET A 137 -10.94 0.31 13.67
C MET A 137 -10.11 -0.94 13.93
N SER A 138 -9.73 -1.69 12.90
CA SER A 138 -8.90 -2.89 13.10
C SER A 138 -7.53 -2.55 13.69
N LEU A 139 -6.95 -1.44 13.26
CA LEU A 139 -5.69 -0.94 13.82
C LEU A 139 -5.85 -0.56 15.29
N LEU A 140 -6.87 0.23 15.62
CA LEU A 140 -7.14 0.66 16.99
C LEU A 140 -7.41 -0.52 17.93
N ASP A 141 -8.20 -1.50 17.50
CA ASP A 141 -8.49 -2.69 18.30
C ASP A 141 -7.22 -3.52 18.55
N GLN A 142 -6.34 -3.66 17.56
CA GLN A 142 -5.03 -4.28 17.75
C GLN A 142 -4.17 -3.48 18.75
N MET A 143 -4.21 -2.15 18.72
CA MET A 143 -3.47 -1.30 19.66
C MET A 143 -4.00 -1.44 21.09
N VAL A 144 -5.32 -1.49 21.26
CA VAL A 144 -5.95 -1.73 22.57
C VAL A 144 -5.55 -3.10 23.11
N ALA A 145 -5.59 -4.15 22.30
CA ALA A 145 -5.12 -5.48 22.69
C ALA A 145 -3.62 -5.50 23.05
N ALA A 146 -2.81 -4.70 22.35
CA ALA A 146 -1.39 -4.55 22.64
C ALA A 146 -1.12 -3.80 23.96
N VAL A 147 -2.01 -2.88 24.38
CA VAL A 147 -1.96 -2.27 25.72
C VAL A 147 -2.18 -3.33 26.79
N VAL A 148 -3.25 -4.12 26.67
CA VAL A 148 -3.62 -5.17 27.64
C VAL A 148 -2.51 -6.23 27.77
N SER A 149 -1.87 -6.59 26.65
CA SER A 149 -0.77 -7.56 26.64
C SER A 149 0.61 -6.96 26.92
N HIS A 150 0.71 -5.67 27.26
CA HIS A 150 1.99 -4.95 27.45
C HIS A 150 2.95 -5.04 26.26
N THR A 151 2.42 -5.16 25.04
CA THR A 151 3.20 -5.25 23.79
C THR A 151 3.08 -4.02 22.90
N LEU A 152 2.40 -2.96 23.34
CA LEU A 152 2.17 -1.73 22.55
C LEU A 152 3.45 -1.14 21.96
N GLY A 153 4.53 -1.06 22.76
CA GLY A 153 5.81 -0.51 22.30
C GLY A 153 6.36 -1.25 21.07
N LYS A 154 6.33 -2.60 21.12
CA LYS A 154 6.75 -3.49 20.02
C LYS A 154 5.79 -3.40 18.84
N MET A 155 4.48 -3.30 19.09
CA MET A 155 3.49 -3.12 18.02
C MET A 155 3.77 -1.82 17.26
N LEU A 156 4.06 -0.72 17.95
CA LEU A 156 4.34 0.59 17.35
C LEU A 156 5.70 0.67 16.63
N GLU A 157 6.65 -0.23 16.92
CA GLU A 157 7.88 -0.33 16.11
C GLU A 157 7.61 -0.83 14.69
N ALA A 158 6.62 -1.73 14.53
CA ALA A 158 6.34 -2.33 13.23
C ALA A 158 5.88 -1.28 12.20
N PRO A 159 4.91 -0.39 12.50
CA PRO A 159 4.62 0.77 11.67
C PRO A 159 5.83 1.65 11.43
N GLY A 160 6.71 1.89 12.43
CA GLY A 160 7.92 2.71 12.22
C GLY A 160 8.87 2.17 11.15
N ARG A 161 8.82 0.87 10.84
CA ARG A 161 9.59 0.24 9.75
C ARG A 161 8.83 0.23 8.42
N LEU A 162 7.64 0.80 8.32
CA LEU A 162 6.91 0.90 7.05
C LEU A 162 7.24 2.21 6.36
N ASP A 163 7.50 2.12 5.06
CA ASP A 163 7.66 3.30 4.22
C ASP A 163 6.29 3.98 4.01
N LEU A 164 5.22 3.18 3.94
CA LEU A 164 3.84 3.65 3.82
C LEU A 164 2.88 2.89 4.73
N LEU A 165 2.09 3.61 5.52
CA LEU A 165 0.95 3.07 6.26
C LEU A 165 -0.35 3.60 5.65
N ILE A 166 -1.28 2.71 5.33
CA ILE A 166 -2.59 3.07 4.80
C ILE A 166 -3.65 2.76 5.85
N VAL A 167 -4.33 3.79 6.32
CA VAL A 167 -5.42 3.72 7.30
C VAL A 167 -6.72 4.11 6.60
N ASP A 168 -7.54 3.12 6.30
CA ASP A 168 -8.81 3.32 5.59
C ASP A 168 -9.98 3.48 6.57
N GLU A 169 -11.04 4.16 6.14
CA GLU A 169 -12.33 4.20 6.84
C GLU A 169 -12.28 4.88 8.23
N LEU A 170 -11.47 5.93 8.41
CA LEU A 170 -11.52 6.74 9.63
C LEU A 170 -12.82 7.58 9.66
N GLY A 171 -13.58 7.50 10.76
CA GLY A 171 -14.77 8.33 11.01
C GLY A 171 -16.13 7.66 10.76
N TYR A 172 -16.15 6.36 10.48
CA TYR A 172 -17.42 5.59 10.45
C TYR A 172 -17.94 5.20 11.82
N MET A 173 -17.07 5.08 12.82
CA MET A 173 -17.42 4.72 14.20
C MET A 173 -16.86 5.79 15.15
N PRO A 174 -17.57 6.09 16.26
CA PRO A 174 -17.01 6.90 17.34
C PRO A 174 -15.75 6.25 17.91
N ILE A 175 -14.75 7.07 18.21
CA ILE A 175 -13.47 6.66 18.80
C ILE A 175 -13.46 7.22 20.22
N ASP A 176 -13.32 6.33 21.21
CA ASP A 176 -13.16 6.76 22.60
C ASP A 176 -11.78 7.41 22.85
N ASN A 177 -11.65 8.14 23.96
CA ASN A 177 -10.42 8.85 24.31
C ASN A 177 -9.19 7.94 24.38
N GLN A 178 -9.34 6.67 24.80
CA GLN A 178 -8.21 5.74 24.84
C GLN A 178 -7.70 5.44 23.43
N ARG A 179 -8.61 5.10 22.50
CA ARG A 179 -8.28 4.86 21.10
C ARG A 179 -7.78 6.12 20.41
N GLY A 180 -8.32 7.30 20.73
CA GLY A 180 -7.82 8.59 20.23
C GLY A 180 -6.37 8.84 20.63
N ASN A 181 -6.03 8.64 21.91
CA ASN A 181 -4.65 8.74 22.40
C ASN A 181 -3.71 7.72 21.73
N LEU A 182 -4.17 6.50 21.49
CA LEU A 182 -3.41 5.48 20.78
C LEU A 182 -3.15 5.89 19.32
N PHE A 183 -4.15 6.42 18.63
CA PHE A 183 -4.00 6.94 17.27
C PHE A 183 -3.00 8.10 17.22
N PHE A 184 -3.08 9.03 18.17
CA PHE A 184 -2.12 10.12 18.30
C PHE A 184 -0.68 9.59 18.44
N GLN A 185 -0.44 8.62 19.32
CA GLN A 185 0.90 8.02 19.47
C GLN A 185 1.43 7.40 18.18
N LEU A 186 0.56 6.77 17.38
CA LEU A 186 0.93 6.24 16.07
C LEU A 186 1.31 7.35 15.09
N VAL A 187 0.49 8.40 15.00
CA VAL A 187 0.73 9.56 14.12
C VAL A 187 2.03 10.25 14.52
N SER A 188 2.25 10.54 15.80
CA SER A 188 3.47 11.18 16.30
C SER A 188 4.73 10.35 16.05
N ARG A 189 4.64 9.02 16.07
CA ARG A 189 5.79 8.17 15.73
C ARG A 189 6.17 8.20 14.26
N ARG A 190 5.20 8.46 13.38
CA ARG A 190 5.39 8.51 11.92
C ARG A 190 5.63 9.91 11.39
N TYR A 191 5.25 10.94 12.15
CA TYR A 191 5.51 12.34 11.84
C TYR A 191 6.97 12.56 11.44
N GLU A 192 7.18 13.11 10.24
CA GLU A 192 8.48 13.35 9.57
C GLU A 192 9.37 12.10 9.38
N LYS A 193 8.84 10.90 9.59
CA LYS A 193 9.60 9.63 9.53
C LYS A 193 9.03 8.62 8.55
N GLY A 194 7.73 8.69 8.24
CA GLY A 194 7.09 7.80 7.31
C GLY A 194 5.68 8.23 6.95
N SER A 195 5.31 8.01 5.70
CA SER A 195 4.07 8.54 5.13
C SER A 195 2.83 7.76 5.58
N ILE A 196 1.74 8.48 5.79
CA ILE A 196 0.41 7.91 6.05
C ILE A 196 -0.51 8.28 4.90
N ILE A 197 -1.17 7.29 4.29
CA ILE A 197 -2.39 7.51 3.52
C ILE A 197 -3.57 7.28 4.44
N LEU A 198 -4.45 8.26 4.56
CA LEU A 198 -5.63 8.18 5.40
C LEU A 198 -6.87 8.46 4.56
N SER A 199 -7.92 7.66 4.73
CA SER A 199 -9.22 7.96 4.13
C SER A 199 -10.27 8.23 5.21
N THR A 200 -11.08 9.27 4.98
CA THR A 200 -12.19 9.62 5.87
C THR A 200 -13.41 10.11 5.10
N ASN A 201 -14.58 9.89 5.69
CA ASN A 201 -15.85 10.46 5.25
C ASN A 201 -16.26 11.71 6.06
N LYS A 202 -15.48 12.09 7.08
CA LYS A 202 -15.77 13.24 7.95
C LYS A 202 -14.89 14.44 7.55
N PRO A 203 -15.46 15.65 7.46
CA PRO A 203 -14.67 16.87 7.37
C PRO A 203 -13.87 17.08 8.67
N PHE A 204 -12.75 17.82 8.58
CA PHE A 204 -11.80 17.97 9.68
C PHE A 204 -12.37 18.68 10.92
N ASP A 205 -13.31 19.61 10.72
CA ASP A 205 -14.05 20.30 11.79
C ASP A 205 -14.87 19.34 12.68
N ARG A 206 -15.19 18.13 12.18
CA ARG A 206 -15.92 17.11 12.94
C ARG A 206 -15.03 16.03 13.56
N TRP A 207 -13.71 16.19 13.51
CA TRP A 207 -12.81 15.21 14.12
C TRP A 207 -12.86 15.24 15.65
N GLY A 208 -13.21 16.37 16.24
CA GLY A 208 -13.51 16.48 17.67
C GLY A 208 -14.62 15.52 18.12
N GLU A 209 -15.77 15.56 17.44
CA GLU A 209 -16.88 14.62 17.67
C GLU A 209 -16.47 13.15 17.47
N MET A 210 -15.59 12.90 16.49
CA MET A 210 -15.12 11.55 16.17
C MET A 210 -14.20 10.98 17.25
N PHE A 211 -13.31 11.79 17.83
CA PHE A 211 -12.35 11.36 18.86
C PHE A 211 -12.84 11.56 20.30
N GLY A 212 -13.96 12.26 20.50
CA GLY A 212 -14.50 12.58 21.83
C GLY A 212 -13.73 13.65 22.60
N ASP A 213 -12.72 14.27 21.97
CA ASP A 213 -11.83 15.26 22.56
C ASP A 213 -11.23 16.16 21.47
N ASP A 214 -11.62 17.44 21.48
CA ASP A 214 -11.15 18.44 20.52
C ASP A 214 -9.63 18.68 20.61
N VAL A 215 -9.04 18.54 21.80
CA VAL A 215 -7.60 18.74 22.01
C VAL A 215 -6.81 17.63 21.33
N ILE A 216 -7.23 16.38 21.51
CA ILE A 216 -6.62 15.22 20.85
C ILE A 216 -6.81 15.32 19.33
N ALA A 217 -8.03 15.65 18.88
CA ALA A 217 -8.31 15.81 17.46
C ALA A 217 -7.43 16.89 16.81
N SER A 218 -7.29 18.05 17.46
CA SER A 218 -6.44 19.14 16.99
C SER A 218 -4.97 18.72 16.92
N ALA A 219 -4.46 18.01 17.93
CA ALA A 219 -3.07 17.55 17.95
C ALA A 219 -2.77 16.50 16.85
N ILE A 220 -3.73 15.63 16.56
CA ILE A 220 -3.62 14.66 15.44
C ILE A 220 -3.63 15.39 14.09
N LEU A 221 -4.57 16.33 13.91
CA LEU A 221 -4.70 17.09 12.66
C LEU A 221 -3.46 17.93 12.38
N ASP A 222 -2.90 18.59 13.40
CA ASP A 222 -1.67 19.38 13.28
C ASP A 222 -0.52 18.55 12.66
N GLN A 223 -0.26 17.36 13.21
CA GLN A 223 0.80 16.48 12.71
C GLN A 223 0.47 15.85 11.35
N LEU A 224 -0.79 15.48 11.11
CA LEU A 224 -1.18 14.89 9.82
C LEU A 224 -1.13 15.91 8.69
N LEU A 225 -1.56 17.15 8.93
CA LEU A 225 -1.77 18.18 7.90
C LEU A 225 -0.55 19.04 7.62
N HIS A 226 0.45 19.09 8.51
CA HIS A 226 1.65 19.92 8.30
C HIS A 226 2.37 19.59 6.98
N HIS A 227 2.51 18.31 6.66
CA HIS A 227 3.11 17.83 5.40
C HIS A 227 2.16 16.86 4.73
N CYS A 228 1.20 17.37 3.96
CA CYS A 228 0.10 16.55 3.44
C CYS A 228 -0.42 17.02 2.07
N HIS A 229 -0.75 16.05 1.22
CA HIS A 229 -1.62 16.24 0.07
C HIS A 229 -3.07 15.90 0.46
N ILE A 230 -3.95 16.90 0.49
CA ILE A 230 -5.38 16.70 0.75
C ILE A 230 -6.09 16.48 -0.58
N ILE A 231 -6.71 15.32 -0.74
CA ILE A 231 -7.42 14.93 -1.95
C ILE A 231 -8.91 14.77 -1.63
N SER A 232 -9.69 15.79 -2.00
CA SER A 232 -11.13 15.79 -1.83
C SER A 232 -11.81 15.08 -2.99
N THR A 233 -12.66 14.11 -2.67
CA THR A 233 -13.47 13.37 -3.64
C THR A 233 -14.94 13.72 -3.46
N ASN A 234 -15.59 14.27 -4.48
CA ASN A 234 -17.00 14.65 -4.46
C ASN A 234 -17.76 13.94 -5.58
N GLY A 235 -18.94 13.40 -5.30
CA GLY A 235 -19.80 12.79 -6.31
C GLY A 235 -20.67 11.66 -5.77
N PRO A 236 -21.53 11.07 -6.61
CA PRO A 236 -22.33 9.92 -6.23
C PRO A 236 -21.44 8.70 -5.95
N SER A 237 -21.99 7.72 -5.23
CA SER A 237 -21.30 6.46 -4.99
C SER A 237 -21.15 5.64 -6.28
N TYR A 238 -19.92 5.33 -6.67
CA TYR A 238 -19.62 4.45 -7.81
C TYR A 238 -20.27 3.08 -7.64
N ARG A 239 -20.35 2.57 -6.41
CA ARG A 239 -20.95 1.26 -6.08
C ARG A 239 -22.44 1.17 -6.40
N ILE A 240 -23.13 2.30 -6.51
CA ILE A 240 -24.59 2.36 -6.73
C ILE A 240 -24.91 2.94 -8.12
N LYS A 241 -23.90 3.36 -8.90
CA LYS A 241 -24.08 3.95 -10.24
C LYS A 241 -24.92 3.05 -11.15
N ASP A 242 -24.52 1.78 -11.29
CA ASP A 242 -25.23 0.81 -12.16
C ASP A 242 -26.64 0.48 -11.65
N LYS A 243 -26.86 0.50 -10.33
CA LYS A 243 -28.18 0.25 -9.73
C LYS A 243 -29.12 1.44 -9.95
N LEU A 244 -28.62 2.66 -9.80
CA LEU A 244 -29.38 3.89 -10.04
C LEU A 244 -29.71 4.08 -11.51
N GLU A 245 -28.81 3.68 -12.43
CA GLU A 245 -29.08 3.70 -13.86
C GLU A 245 -30.18 2.72 -14.27
N LYS A 246 -30.22 1.51 -13.67
CA LYS A 246 -31.31 0.54 -13.90
C LYS A 246 -32.66 1.06 -13.38
N VAL A 247 -32.69 1.57 -12.14
CA VAL A 247 -33.91 2.14 -11.55
C VAL A 247 -34.40 3.37 -12.33
N ARG A 248 -33.50 4.20 -12.88
CA ARG A 248 -33.86 5.34 -13.74
C ARG A 248 -34.38 4.93 -15.12
N LYS A 249 -33.99 3.76 -15.63
CA LYS A 249 -34.46 3.21 -16.91
C LYS A 249 -35.77 2.45 -16.80
N GLY A 250 -36.32 2.30 -15.60
CA GLY A 250 -37.64 1.70 -15.38
C GLY A 250 -37.68 0.17 -15.48
N ASP A 251 -36.54 -0.49 -15.25
CA ASP A 251 -36.43 -1.95 -15.08
C ASP A 251 -36.48 -2.35 -13.60
#